data_AF-A0A7X0VSM8-F1
#
_entry.id   AF-A0A7X0VSM8-F1
#
_cell.length_a   1.000
_cell.length_b   1.000
_cell.length_c   1.000
_cell.angle_alpha   90.00
_cell.angle_beta   90.00
_cell.angle_gamma   90.00
#
_symmetry.space_group_name_H-M   'P 1'
#
loop_
_entity.id
_entity.type
_entity.pdbx_description
1 polymer ?
#
loop_
_entity_poly.entity_id
_entity_poly.type
_entity_poly.pdbx_seq_one_letter_code
_entity_poly.pdbx_strand_id
1 'polypeptide(L)'
;MSKREIKRKIEKCESAVREIKAAITLEYSAIDNLGYSKKRVSNAIGGQGGKNIINSLDKLINESIAVNENLNNSIRSINNEINTLQNEYDKEEK
;
A
#
# COMPACT_ATOMS: atom_id res chain seq x y z
N MET A 1 8.91 -14.00 25.89
CA MET A 1 9.47 -14.46 24.60
C MET A 1 10.96 -14.17 24.68
N SER A 2 11.86 -15.05 24.25
CA SER A 2 13.30 -14.78 24.42
C SER A 2 13.76 -13.59 23.57
N LYS A 3 14.83 -12.91 23.98
CA LYS A 3 15.43 -11.80 23.23
C LYS A 3 15.74 -12.15 21.77
N ARG A 4 16.17 -13.39 21.53
CA ARG A 4 16.41 -13.94 20.19
C ARG A 4 15.12 -14.05 19.35
N GLU A 5 14.03 -14.50 19.95
CA GLU A 5 12.73 -14.63 19.27
C GLU A 5 12.13 -13.25 18.96
N ILE A 6 12.23 -12.31 19.90
CA ILE A 6 11.77 -10.93 19.72
C ILE A 6 12.52 -10.29 18.54
N LYS A 7 13.86 -10.39 18.50
CA LYS A 7 14.68 -9.90 17.39
C LYS A 7 14.25 -10.48 16.04
N ARG A 8 14.03 -11.79 15.97
CA ARG A 8 13.56 -12.46 14.74
C ARG A 8 12.19 -11.96 14.28
N LYS A 9 11.29 -11.61 15.21
CA LYS A 9 10.00 -11.03 14.86
C LYS A 9 10.15 -9.61 14.32
N ILE A 10 10.97 -8.77 14.96
CA ILE A 10 11.28 -7.42 14.47
C ILE A 10 11.80 -7.49 13.03
N GLU A 11 12.78 -8.35 12.75
CA GLU A 11 13.35 -8.53 11.39
C GLU A 11 12.29 -8.92 10.35
N LYS A 12 11.33 -9.78 10.73
CA LYS A 12 10.20 -10.15 9.86
C LYS A 12 9.26 -8.98 9.61
N CYS A 13 8.91 -8.22 10.65
CA CYS A 13 8.06 -7.04 10.53
C CYS A 13 8.73 -5.98 9.63
N GLU A 14 10.02 -5.71 9.81
CA GLU A 14 10.79 -4.80 8.95
C GLU A 14 10.80 -5.27 7.48
N SER A 15 10.94 -6.58 7.26
CA SER A 15 10.84 -7.15 5.92
C SER A 15 9.46 -6.93 5.31
N ALA A 16 8.39 -7.17 6.07
CA ALA A 16 7.03 -6.92 5.61
C ALA A 16 6.80 -5.43 5.26
N VAL A 17 7.31 -4.50 6.06
CA VAL A 17 7.24 -3.06 5.76
C VAL A 17 7.93 -2.72 4.44
N ARG A 18 9.10 -3.32 4.15
CA ARG A 18 9.79 -3.10 2.86
C ARG A 18 8.97 -3.60 1.68
N GLU A 19 8.42 -4.80 1.76
CA GLU A 19 7.57 -5.36 0.69
C GLU A 19 6.32 -4.51 0.45
N ILE A 20 5.66 -4.04 1.52
CA ILE A 20 4.48 -3.19 1.40
C ILE A 20 4.84 -1.83 0.75
N LYS A 21 5.98 -1.23 1.10
CA LYS A 21 6.47 -0.01 0.45
C LYS A 21 6.73 -0.21 -1.05
N ALA A 22 7.26 -1.36 -1.45
CA ALA A 22 7.42 -1.71 -2.85
C ALA A 22 6.06 -1.82 -3.56
N ALA A 23 5.07 -2.49 -2.93
CA ALA A 23 3.72 -2.58 -3.46
C ALA A 23 3.03 -1.21 -3.63
N ILE A 24 3.17 -0.30 -2.65
CA ILE A 24 2.67 1.08 -2.75
C ILE A 24 3.24 1.81 -3.97
N THR A 25 4.52 1.62 -4.28
CA THR A 25 5.18 2.24 -5.44
C THR A 25 4.58 1.75 -6.75
N LEU A 26 4.27 0.46 -6.84
CA LEU A 26 3.59 -0.13 -8.00
C LEU A 26 2.16 0.40 -8.14
N GLU A 27 1.41 0.53 -7.04
CA GLU A 27 0.05 1.07 -7.06
C GLU A 27 0.00 2.55 -7.50
N TYR A 28 0.93 3.39 -7.05
CA TYR A 28 1.01 4.77 -7.56
C TYR A 28 1.18 4.81 -9.08
N SER A 29 2.04 3.95 -9.63
CA SER A 29 2.23 3.85 -11.07
C SER A 29 0.96 3.38 -11.80
N ALA A 30 0.18 2.48 -11.18
CA ALA A 30 -1.10 2.02 -11.72
C ALA A 30 -2.13 3.16 -11.77
N ILE A 31 -2.24 3.94 -10.69
CA ILE A 31 -3.13 5.11 -10.62
C ILE A 31 -2.80 6.12 -11.72
N ASP A 32 -1.51 6.44 -11.92
CA ASP A 32 -1.06 7.36 -12.97
C ASP A 32 -1.42 6.84 -14.38
N ASN A 33 -1.21 5.55 -14.63
CA ASN A 33 -1.55 4.91 -15.90
C ASN A 33 -3.06 4.91 -16.18
N LEU A 34 -3.89 4.69 -15.15
CA LEU A 34 -5.35 4.80 -15.25
C LEU A 34 -5.78 6.23 -15.54
N GLY A 35 -5.18 7.22 -14.85
CA GLY A 35 -5.41 8.64 -15.11
C GLY A 35 -5.05 9.06 -16.54
N TYR A 36 -3.91 8.58 -17.05
CA TYR A 36 -3.50 8.80 -18.43
C TYR A 36 -4.49 8.17 -19.42
N SER A 37 -4.92 6.93 -19.16
CA SER A 37 -5.91 6.22 -19.99
C SER A 37 -7.25 6.98 -20.04
N LYS A 38 -7.71 7.51 -18.90
CA LYS A 38 -8.93 8.32 -18.81
C LYS A 38 -8.85 9.54 -19.71
N LYS A 39 -7.74 10.28 -19.65
CA LYS A 39 -7.49 11.45 -20.52
C LYS A 39 -7.49 11.08 -21.99
N ARG A 40 -6.85 9.97 -22.36
CA ARG A 40 -6.79 9.47 -23.75
C ARG A 40 -8.18 9.12 -24.28
N VAL A 41 -8.99 8.40 -23.51
CA VAL A 41 -10.36 8.05 -23.90
C VAL A 41 -11.23 9.30 -24.07
N SER A 42 -11.16 10.23 -23.12
CA SER A 42 -11.89 11.50 -23.19
C SER A 42 -11.59 12.31 -24.45
N ASN A 43 -10.37 12.21 -24.99
CA ASN A 43 -9.97 12.90 -26.21
C ASN A 43 -10.29 12.13 -27.49
N ALA A 44 -10.48 10.82 -27.41
CA ALA A 44 -10.65 9.95 -28.57
C ALA A 44 -12.12 9.68 -28.91
N ILE A 45 -12.98 9.51 -27.90
CA ILE A 45 -14.36 9.03 -28.09
C ILE A 45 -15.32 9.85 -27.22
N GLY A 46 -16.29 10.51 -27.88
CA GLY A 46 -17.43 11.18 -27.25
C GLY A 46 -18.64 10.27 -27.05
N GLY A 47 -19.75 10.85 -26.56
CA GLY A 47 -21.03 10.14 -26.41
C GLY A 47 -21.08 9.14 -25.24
N GLN A 48 -22.14 8.33 -25.20
CA GLN A 48 -22.42 7.46 -24.05
C GLN A 48 -21.37 6.36 -23.85
N GLY A 49 -20.83 5.80 -24.95
CA GLY A 49 -19.77 4.79 -24.88
C GLY A 49 -18.49 5.31 -24.21
N GLY A 50 -18.03 6.51 -24.59
CA GLY A 50 -16.89 7.16 -23.96
C GLY A 50 -17.13 7.47 -22.48
N LYS A 51 -18.32 8.00 -22.13
CA LYS A 51 -18.70 8.26 -20.73
C LYS A 51 -18.67 7.00 -19.87
N ASN A 52 -19.15 5.87 -20.38
CA ASN A 52 -19.15 4.61 -19.64
C ASN A 52 -17.72 4.15 -19.31
N ILE A 53 -16.81 4.22 -20.29
CA ILE A 53 -15.39 3.84 -20.08
C ILE A 53 -14.72 4.78 -19.07
N ILE A 54 -14.95 6.10 -19.18
CA ILE A 54 -14.43 7.09 -18.23
C ILE A 54 -14.91 6.77 -16.79
N ASN A 55 -16.20 6.46 -16.62
CA ASN A 55 -16.74 6.10 -15.30
C ASN A 55 -16.12 4.80 -14.75
N SER A 56 -15.87 3.80 -15.61
CA SER A 56 -15.16 2.58 -15.19
C SER A 56 -13.73 2.88 -14.75
N LEU A 57 -13.02 3.75 -15.47
CA LEU A 57 -11.66 4.16 -15.09
C LEU A 57 -11.66 4.94 -13.78
N ASP A 58 -12.63 5.83 -13.54
CA ASP A 58 -12.79 6.53 -12.27
C ASP A 58 -13.02 5.58 -11.10
N LYS A 59 -13.83 4.54 -11.31
CA LYS A 59 -14.04 3.49 -10.30
C LYS A 59 -12.73 2.78 -9.96
N LEU A 60 -11.96 2.35 -10.97
CA LEU A 60 -10.68 1.68 -10.78
C LEU A 60 -9.66 2.58 -10.07
N ILE A 61 -9.59 3.87 -10.43
CA ILE A 61 -8.71 4.85 -9.76
C ILE A 61 -9.06 4.94 -8.27
N ASN A 62 -10.34 5.07 -7.93
CA ASN A 62 -10.77 5.16 -6.54
C ASN A 62 -10.48 3.86 -5.76
N GLU A 63 -10.65 2.70 -6.39
CA GLU A 63 -10.30 1.40 -5.79
C GLU A 63 -8.79 1.29 -5.53
N SER A 64 -7.93 1.67 -6.48
CA SER A 64 -6.48 1.69 -6.29
C SER A 64 -6.04 2.68 -5.21
N ILE A 65 -6.66 3.86 -5.12
CA ILE A 65 -6.40 4.82 -4.03
C ILE A 65 -6.72 4.18 -2.67
N ALA A 66 -7.89 3.53 -2.54
CA ALA A 66 -8.29 2.85 -1.32
C ALA A 66 -7.33 1.71 -0.93
N VAL A 67 -6.83 0.93 -1.92
CA VAL A 67 -5.79 -0.07 -1.68
C VAL A 67 -4.52 0.58 -1.15
N ASN A 68 -4.06 1.69 -1.74
CA ASN A 68 -2.86 2.40 -1.30
C ASN A 68 -3.00 2.95 0.13
N GLU A 69 -4.16 3.50 0.48
CA GLU A 69 -4.46 3.92 1.86
C GLU A 69 -4.41 2.75 2.84
N ASN A 70 -4.97 1.60 2.47
CA ASN A 70 -4.92 0.39 3.29
C ASN A 70 -3.49 -0.12 3.49
N LEU A 71 -2.67 -0.13 2.45
CA LEU A 71 -1.25 -0.51 2.55
C LEU A 71 -0.48 0.44 3.49
N ASN A 72 -0.72 1.75 3.40
CA ASN A 72 -0.13 2.73 4.32
C ASN A 72 -0.57 2.50 5.77
N ASN A 73 -1.85 2.18 6.00
CA ASN A 73 -2.35 1.82 7.32
C ASN A 73 -1.69 0.54 7.86
N SER A 74 -1.49 -0.47 7.01
CA SER A 74 -0.75 -1.68 7.39
C SER A 74 0.69 -1.37 7.80
N ILE A 75 1.40 -0.48 7.09
CA ILE A 75 2.75 -0.04 7.49
C ILE A 75 2.72 0.59 8.90
N ARG A 76 1.75 1.47 9.18
CA ARG A 76 1.62 2.11 10.51
C ARG A 76 1.41 1.07 11.60
N SER A 77 0.50 0.12 11.39
CA SER A 77 0.24 -0.97 12.35
C SER A 77 1.47 -1.82 12.61
N ILE A 78 2.20 -2.21 11.56
CA ILE A 78 3.43 -3.01 11.71
C ILE A 78 4.53 -2.23 12.41
N ASN A 79 4.69 -0.93 12.13
CA ASN A 79 5.65 -0.09 12.85
C ASN A 79 5.32 0.03 14.34
N ASN A 80 4.04 0.09 14.72
CA ASN A 80 3.63 0.07 16.12
C ASN A 80 3.97 -1.27 16.80
N GLU A 81 3.82 -2.38 16.07
CA GLU A 81 4.24 -3.71 16.54
C GLU A 81 5.76 -3.78 16.72
N ILE A 82 6.55 -3.26 15.76
CA ILE A 82 8.01 -3.15 15.88
C ILE A 82 8.39 -2.38 17.14
N ASN A 83 7.79 -1.21 17.37
CA ASN A 83 8.08 -0.40 18.55
C ASN A 83 7.74 -1.14 19.87
N THR A 84 6.62 -1.87 19.88
CA THR A 84 6.24 -2.71 21.03
C THR A 84 7.28 -3.80 21.27
N LEU A 85 7.68 -4.52 20.22
CA LEU A 85 8.70 -5.57 20.29
C LEU A 85 10.07 -5.02 20.68
N GLN A 86 10.45 -3.82 20.24
CA GLN A 86 11.69 -3.16 20.65
C GLN A 86 11.68 -2.86 22.15
N ASN A 87 10.57 -2.35 22.69
CA ASN A 87 10.43 -2.14 24.13
C ASN A 87 10.49 -3.46 24.92
N GLU A 88 9.92 -4.54 24.40
CA GLU A 88 10.05 -5.87 25.01
C GLU A 88 11.50 -6.38 24.96
N TYR A 89 12.18 -6.20 23.82
CA TYR A 89 13.57 -6.60 23.62
C TYR A 89 14.52 -5.91 24.61
N ASP A 90 14.30 -4.63 24.85
CA ASP A 90 15.12 -3.82 25.75
C ASP A 90 14.92 -4.19 27.22
N LYS A 91 13.70 -4.62 27.59
CA LYS A 91 13.36 -5.09 28.95
C LYS A 91 13.75 -6.54 29.22
N GLU A 92 13.98 -7.33 28.18
CA GLU A 92 14.36 -8.74 28.31
C GLU A 92 15.86 -8.85 28.67
N GLU A 93 16.14 -9.37 29.86
CA GLU A 93 17.48 -9.48 30.46
C GLU A 93 18.23 -10.77 30.06
N LYS A 94 17.64 -11.65 29.24
CA LYS A 94 18.21 -12.97 28.86
C LYS A 94 17.97 -13.32 27.39
#